data_AF-A0A7V4JG50-F1
#
_entry.id   AF-A0A7V4JG50-F1
#
_cell.length_a   1.000
_cell.length_b   1.000
_cell.length_c   1.000
_cell.angle_alpha   90.00
_cell.angle_beta   90.00
_cell.angle_gamma   90.00
#
_symmetry.space_group_name_H-M   'P 1'
#
loop_
_entity.id
_entity.type
_entity.pdbx_description
1 polymer ?
#
loop_
_entity_poly.entity_id
_entity_poly.type
_entity_poly.pdbx_seq_one_letter_code
_entity_poly.pdbx_strand_id
1 'polypeptide(L)'
;MANTIASTETVTKLLDTNANPAPLGLMGFGLTTVLLNIHNAGFYELNAMILAMGIFYGGIAQIIAGVMEWKKNNTFGTLAFTSYGLFWLTLAGIWLFPAVFSEAGAAAKASETSLAWYFVFWGLFTLYMFVGTLKLNRALQVVFGLLTILFFLLAIRDFGGGAVWGKIAGWEGILTGLAAIYTAMAQILNETYKRNVLPLGPISQLPKNFVQDYGEEIANMWLQALRVSPQTPSYGVVSDEELVGASEFALQQVQEYFSGKPSEADIGAFFHKLGATRAAQGLPLPELVSAILLLKREIWMTARTHGVWESAMDLQRAVDLNRELGRFFDRAVYYATAGYTGYPLRPRDVF
;
A
#
# COMPACT_ATOMS: atom_id res chain seq x y z
N MET A 1 13.78 -39.98 -25.47
CA MET A 1 12.60 -39.09 -25.49
C MET A 1 11.85 -39.32 -24.18
N ALA A 2 12.03 -38.44 -23.19
CA ALA A 2 11.31 -38.52 -21.91
C ALA A 2 10.23 -37.43 -21.92
N ASN A 3 8.97 -37.85 -21.94
CA ASN A 3 7.81 -36.98 -21.83
C ASN A 3 7.69 -36.45 -20.40
N THR A 4 7.94 -35.16 -20.21
CA THR A 4 7.60 -34.45 -18.97
C THR A 4 6.15 -34.03 -19.07
N ILE A 5 5.26 -34.82 -18.48
CA ILE A 5 3.86 -34.43 -18.28
C ILE A 5 3.86 -33.39 -17.16
N ALA A 6 3.66 -32.12 -17.51
CA ALA A 6 3.39 -31.07 -16.55
C ALA A 6 2.07 -31.38 -15.84
N SER A 7 2.13 -31.72 -14.56
CA SER A 7 0.94 -31.91 -13.73
C SER A 7 0.23 -30.56 -13.55
N THR A 8 -0.96 -30.43 -14.14
CA THR A 8 -1.90 -29.34 -13.86
C THR A 8 -2.51 -29.57 -12.48
N GLU A 9 -1.75 -29.30 -11.41
CA GLU A 9 -2.33 -29.22 -10.08
C GLU A 9 -3.33 -28.06 -10.06
N THR A 10 -4.62 -28.39 -9.97
CA THR A 10 -5.66 -27.39 -9.73
C THR A 10 -5.52 -26.94 -8.28
N VAL A 11 -4.75 -25.89 -8.05
CA VAL A 11 -4.63 -25.27 -6.72
C VAL A 11 -5.97 -24.62 -6.39
N THR A 12 -6.82 -25.34 -5.64
CA THR A 12 -8.01 -24.76 -5.02
C THR A 12 -7.56 -23.78 -3.93
N LYS A 13 -7.32 -22.51 -4.29
CA LYS A 13 -7.08 -21.44 -3.31
C LYS A 13 -8.38 -21.19 -2.54
N LEU A 14 -8.43 -21.60 -1.28
CA LEU A 14 -9.48 -21.18 -0.35
C LEU A 14 -9.48 -19.65 -0.28
N LEU A 15 -10.61 -19.03 -0.60
CA LEU A 15 -10.76 -17.58 -0.51
C LEU A 15 -10.84 -17.20 0.97
N ASP A 16 -9.85 -16.47 1.48
CA ASP A 16 -9.86 -15.99 2.87
C ASP A 16 -11.01 -14.98 3.06
N THR A 17 -11.93 -15.30 3.96
CA THR A 17 -13.10 -14.46 4.32
C THR A 17 -12.97 -13.85 5.71
N ASN A 18 -11.79 -13.97 6.36
CA ASN A 18 -11.57 -13.42 7.68
C ASN A 18 -11.53 -11.88 7.67
N ALA A 19 -11.99 -11.28 8.77
CA ALA A 19 -11.96 -9.83 9.00
C ALA A 19 -10.53 -9.26 8.93
N ASN A 20 -10.40 -7.97 8.67
CA ASN A 20 -9.11 -7.26 8.70
C ASN A 20 -8.72 -6.92 10.16
N PRO A 21 -7.62 -7.49 10.71
CA PRO A 21 -7.20 -7.20 12.09
C PRO A 21 -6.37 -5.92 12.22
N ALA A 22 -5.84 -5.35 11.12
CA ALA A 22 -4.98 -4.17 11.18
C ALA A 22 -5.59 -2.97 11.93
N PRO A 23 -6.88 -2.64 11.80
CA PRO A 23 -7.47 -1.54 12.55
C PRO A 23 -7.42 -1.74 14.07
N LEU A 24 -7.54 -2.99 14.55
CA LEU A 24 -7.42 -3.29 15.98
C LEU A 24 -6.00 -2.98 16.47
N GLY A 25 -4.99 -3.46 15.74
CA GLY A 25 -3.59 -3.23 16.08
C GLY A 25 -3.22 -1.74 16.06
N LEU A 26 -3.70 -1.01 15.04
CA LEU A 26 -3.46 0.43 14.89
C LEU A 26 -4.21 1.26 15.94
N MET A 27 -5.43 0.88 16.35
CA MET A 27 -6.16 1.56 17.43
C MET A 27 -5.52 1.31 18.79
N GLY A 28 -5.12 0.05 19.07
CA GLY A 28 -4.40 -0.33 20.28
C GLY A 28 -3.13 0.49 20.45
N PHE A 29 -2.32 0.53 19.40
CA PHE A 29 -1.12 1.37 19.35
C PHE A 29 -1.46 2.86 19.49
N GLY A 30 -2.31 3.40 18.61
CA GLY A 30 -2.54 4.82 18.48
C GLY A 30 -3.09 5.46 19.76
N LEU A 31 -4.11 4.85 20.37
CA LEU A 31 -4.70 5.37 21.61
C LEU A 31 -3.71 5.32 22.77
N THR A 32 -2.98 4.21 22.92
CA THR A 32 -1.97 4.08 23.98
C THR A 32 -0.82 5.08 23.79
N THR A 33 -0.37 5.28 22.55
CA THR A 33 0.66 6.26 22.19
C THR A 33 0.21 7.69 22.49
N VAL A 34 -1.02 8.08 22.13
CA VAL A 34 -1.54 9.42 22.46
C VAL A 34 -1.55 9.63 23.97
N LEU A 35 -2.08 8.66 24.73
CA LEU A 35 -2.22 8.79 26.19
C LEU A 35 -0.86 8.81 26.91
N LEU A 36 0.12 8.02 26.48
CA LEU A 36 1.48 8.14 27.01
C LEU A 36 2.09 9.51 26.69
N ASN A 37 1.84 10.03 25.49
CA ASN A 37 2.52 11.23 25.04
C ASN A 37 1.87 12.54 25.54
N ILE A 38 0.60 12.51 25.93
CA ILE A 38 0.00 13.59 26.75
C ILE A 38 0.69 13.68 28.12
N HIS A 39 1.08 12.55 28.73
CA HIS A 39 1.94 12.54 29.92
C HIS A 39 3.31 13.15 29.62
N ASN A 40 3.99 12.71 28.55
CA ASN A 40 5.31 13.25 28.16
C ASN A 40 5.27 14.75 27.86
N ALA A 41 4.16 15.27 27.33
CA ALA A 41 3.94 16.70 27.13
C ALA A 41 3.71 17.49 28.44
N GLY A 42 3.50 16.80 29.57
CA GLY A 42 3.43 17.37 30.91
C GLY A 42 2.02 17.69 31.41
N PHE A 43 0.98 17.12 30.81
CA PHE A 43 -0.41 17.37 31.22
C PHE A 43 -0.82 16.58 32.47
N TYR A 44 -0.27 15.38 32.66
CA TYR A 44 -0.49 14.57 33.86
C TYR A 44 0.69 13.64 34.12
N GLU A 45 0.78 13.08 35.32
CA GLU A 45 1.81 12.12 35.70
C GLU A 45 1.50 10.70 35.19
N LEU A 46 2.56 9.89 35.05
CA LEU A 46 2.44 8.49 34.70
C LEU A 46 1.70 7.76 35.82
N ASN A 47 0.60 7.09 35.47
CA ASN A 47 -0.25 6.42 36.44
C ASN A 47 -0.84 5.13 35.84
N ALA A 48 -1.68 4.45 36.65
CA ALA A 48 -2.27 3.16 36.32
C ALA A 48 -3.03 3.13 34.98
N MET A 49 -3.58 4.25 34.51
CA MET A 49 -4.26 4.30 33.22
C MET A 49 -3.31 4.00 32.06
N ILE A 50 -2.12 4.62 32.04
CA ILE A 50 -1.13 4.38 30.97
C ILE A 50 -0.64 2.94 31.03
N LEU A 51 -0.39 2.41 32.24
CA LEU A 51 0.00 1.01 32.44
C LEU A 51 -1.09 0.06 31.94
N ALA A 52 -2.35 0.30 32.28
CA ALA A 52 -3.47 -0.53 31.84
C ALA A 52 -3.63 -0.50 30.31
N MET A 53 -3.55 0.68 29.69
CA MET A 53 -3.59 0.81 28.23
C MET A 53 -2.43 0.08 27.57
N GLY A 54 -1.21 0.24 28.10
CA GLY A 54 -0.01 -0.46 27.65
C GLY A 54 -0.12 -1.98 27.79
N ILE A 55 -0.71 -2.49 28.86
CA ILE A 55 -0.88 -3.94 29.06
C ILE A 55 -1.96 -4.49 28.13
N PHE A 56 -3.16 -3.94 28.18
CA PHE A 56 -4.32 -4.60 27.58
C PHE A 56 -4.54 -4.23 26.12
N TYR A 57 -4.33 -2.97 25.74
CA TYR A 57 -4.73 -2.49 24.41
C TYR A 57 -3.54 -2.26 23.50
N GLY A 58 -2.59 -1.41 23.91
CA GLY A 58 -1.30 -1.28 23.25
C GLY A 58 -0.52 -2.61 23.26
N GLY A 59 -0.67 -3.43 24.29
CA GLY A 59 0.03 -4.71 24.44
C GLY A 59 -0.72 -5.89 23.86
N ILE A 60 -1.59 -6.50 24.68
CA ILE A 60 -2.24 -7.79 24.37
C ILE A 60 -3.11 -7.71 23.11
N ALA A 61 -4.01 -6.72 22.98
CA ALA A 61 -4.86 -6.61 21.81
C ALA A 61 -4.05 -6.40 20.51
N GLN A 62 -2.94 -5.65 20.59
CA GLN A 62 -2.04 -5.46 19.46
C GLN A 62 -1.30 -6.74 19.08
N ILE A 63 -0.83 -7.54 20.06
CA ILE A 63 -0.25 -8.87 19.81
C ILE A 63 -1.27 -9.78 19.13
N ILE A 64 -2.52 -9.80 19.61
CA ILE A 64 -3.60 -10.59 19.01
C ILE A 64 -3.81 -10.18 17.55
N ALA A 65 -3.85 -8.88 17.25
CA ALA A 65 -3.95 -8.39 15.88
C ALA A 65 -2.76 -8.88 15.01
N GLY A 66 -1.54 -8.86 15.54
CA GLY A 66 -0.35 -9.40 14.87
C GLY A 66 -0.44 -10.90 14.56
N VAL A 67 -0.91 -11.71 15.51
CA VAL A 67 -1.14 -13.15 15.27
C VAL A 67 -2.22 -13.38 14.21
N MET A 68 -3.25 -12.54 14.16
CA MET A 68 -4.28 -12.61 13.12
C MET A 68 -3.76 -12.25 11.73
N GLU A 69 -2.80 -11.32 11.61
CA GLU A 69 -2.18 -10.96 10.33
C GLU A 69 -1.41 -12.13 9.67
N TRP A 70 -0.83 -13.02 10.47
CA TRP A 70 -0.13 -14.19 9.95
C TRP A 70 -1.07 -15.09 9.14
N LYS A 71 -2.32 -15.26 9.62
CA LYS A 71 -3.35 -16.02 8.89
C LYS A 71 -3.76 -15.36 7.57
N LYS A 72 -3.50 -14.06 7.40
CA LYS A 72 -3.77 -13.30 6.17
C LYS A 72 -2.56 -13.21 5.24
N ASN A 73 -1.48 -13.95 5.54
CA ASN A 73 -0.21 -13.86 4.81
C ASN A 73 0.37 -12.43 4.79
N ASN A 74 0.13 -11.65 5.85
CA ASN A 74 0.66 -10.29 5.99
C ASN A 74 1.85 -10.30 6.95
N THR A 75 3.04 -10.60 6.42
CA THR A 75 4.28 -10.64 7.20
C THR A 75 4.61 -9.30 7.85
N PHE A 76 4.38 -8.19 7.15
CA PHE A 76 4.64 -6.85 7.68
C PHE A 76 3.78 -6.56 8.91
N GLY A 77 2.46 -6.76 8.80
CA GLY A 77 1.52 -6.56 9.90
C GLY A 77 1.79 -7.51 11.08
N THR A 78 2.12 -8.77 10.78
CA THR A 78 2.48 -9.78 11.80
C THR A 78 3.64 -9.30 12.66
N LEU A 79 4.74 -8.91 12.01
CA LEU A 79 5.93 -8.43 12.70
C LEU A 79 5.65 -7.10 13.42
N ALA A 80 5.04 -6.13 12.74
CA ALA A 80 4.75 -4.82 13.31
C ALA A 80 3.88 -4.91 14.58
N PHE A 81 2.68 -5.48 14.48
CA PHE A 81 1.74 -5.45 15.60
C PHE A 81 2.19 -6.34 16.76
N THR A 82 2.79 -7.50 16.48
CA THR A 82 3.32 -8.36 17.56
C THR A 82 4.48 -7.68 18.27
N SER A 83 5.43 -7.10 17.54
CA SER A 83 6.59 -6.42 18.14
C SER A 83 6.18 -5.18 18.94
N TYR A 84 5.33 -4.30 18.40
CA TYR A 84 4.91 -3.11 19.15
C TYR A 84 3.98 -3.43 20.32
N GLY A 85 3.21 -4.52 20.25
CA GLY A 85 2.51 -5.01 21.43
C GLY A 85 3.45 -5.51 22.52
N LEU A 86 4.52 -6.21 22.14
CA LEU A 86 5.59 -6.58 23.07
C LEU A 86 6.39 -5.38 23.58
N PHE A 87 6.58 -4.33 22.78
CA PHE A 87 7.12 -3.05 23.25
C PHE A 87 6.29 -2.51 24.41
N TRP A 88 4.97 -2.42 24.25
CA TRP A 88 4.09 -1.91 25.31
C TRP A 88 4.12 -2.79 26.57
N LEU A 89 4.10 -4.11 26.43
CA LEU A 89 4.22 -5.02 27.57
C LEU A 89 5.56 -4.92 28.28
N THR A 90 6.66 -4.83 27.53
CA THR A 90 8.00 -4.68 28.11
C THR A 90 8.19 -3.32 28.77
N LEU A 91 7.67 -2.24 28.19
CA LEU A 91 7.70 -0.91 28.79
C LEU A 91 6.89 -0.85 30.10
N ALA A 92 5.69 -1.42 30.11
CA ALA A 92 4.89 -1.55 31.32
C ALA A 92 5.61 -2.41 32.39
N GLY A 93 6.24 -3.52 31.96
CA GLY A 93 7.06 -4.36 32.83
C GLY A 93 8.24 -3.62 33.45
N ILE A 94 8.98 -2.83 32.66
CA ILE A 94 10.10 -1.99 33.15
C ILE A 94 9.65 -1.05 34.26
N TRP A 95 8.44 -0.49 34.17
CA TRP A 95 7.89 0.41 35.20
C TRP A 95 7.28 -0.32 36.40
N LEU A 96 6.72 -1.51 36.20
CA LEU A 96 6.02 -2.27 37.24
C LEU A 96 6.93 -3.19 38.05
N PHE A 97 7.97 -3.77 37.45
CA PHE A 97 8.83 -4.77 38.10
C PHE A 97 9.53 -4.27 39.36
N PRO A 98 10.05 -3.04 39.45
CA PRO A 98 10.64 -2.54 40.69
C PRO A 98 9.63 -2.47 41.86
N ALA A 99 8.35 -2.27 41.55
CA ALA A 99 7.29 -2.23 42.57
C ALA A 99 6.83 -3.63 42.99
N VAL A 100 6.78 -4.59 42.06
CA VAL A 100 6.31 -5.97 42.32
C VAL A 100 7.41 -6.88 42.88
N PHE A 101 8.65 -6.69 42.44
CA PHE A 101 9.81 -7.51 42.79
C PHE A 101 10.88 -6.67 43.52
N SER A 102 10.44 -5.87 44.49
CA SER A 102 11.27 -4.87 45.18
C SER A 102 12.51 -5.43 45.89
N GLU A 103 12.50 -6.71 46.28
CA GLU A 103 13.63 -7.38 46.92
C GLU A 103 14.60 -8.05 45.91
N ALA A 104 14.22 -8.14 44.63
CA ALA A 104 15.06 -8.73 43.60
C ALA A 104 15.97 -7.66 42.98
N GLY A 105 17.28 -7.73 43.23
CA GLY A 105 18.24 -6.78 42.66
C GLY A 105 18.21 -6.70 41.13
N ALA A 106 17.82 -7.78 40.44
CA ALA A 106 17.64 -7.81 38.99
C ALA A 106 16.43 -7.00 38.49
N ALA A 107 15.47 -6.67 39.36
CA ALA A 107 14.31 -5.84 39.07
C ALA A 107 14.50 -4.38 39.50
N ALA A 108 15.74 -3.95 39.73
CA ALA A 108 16.05 -2.56 40.03
C ALA A 108 15.52 -1.62 38.94
N LYS A 109 15.15 -0.40 39.35
CA LYS A 109 14.68 0.64 38.43
C LYS A 109 15.69 0.85 37.29
N ALA A 110 15.21 0.81 36.06
CA ALA A 110 16.03 1.08 34.88
C ALA A 110 16.68 2.47 34.98
N SER A 111 17.98 2.55 34.66
CA SER A 111 18.66 3.83 34.55
C SER A 111 18.23 4.55 33.28
N GLU A 112 18.33 5.88 33.27
CA GLU A 112 18.03 6.70 32.09
C GLU A 112 18.84 6.21 30.87
N THR A 113 20.14 5.93 31.06
CA THR A 113 21.01 5.37 30.01
C THR A 113 20.50 4.04 29.46
N SER A 114 20.05 3.10 30.31
CA SER A 114 19.52 1.81 29.84
C SER A 114 18.20 1.97 29.07
N LEU A 115 17.34 2.90 29.50
CA LEU A 115 16.07 3.18 28.85
C LEU A 115 16.27 3.92 27.52
N ALA A 116 17.27 4.79 27.45
CA ALA A 116 17.70 5.46 26.22
C ALA A 116 18.11 4.43 25.16
N TRP A 117 18.97 3.46 25.52
CA TRP A 117 19.36 2.38 24.61
C TRP A 117 18.19 1.51 24.18
N TYR A 118 17.26 1.21 25.08
CA TYR A 118 16.01 0.53 24.73
C TYR A 118 15.26 1.29 23.63
N PHE A 119 15.08 2.61 23.75
CA PHE A 119 14.43 3.42 22.72
C PHE A 119 15.25 3.54 21.43
N VAL A 120 16.58 3.57 21.47
CA VAL A 120 17.43 3.55 20.26
C VAL A 120 17.15 2.32 19.41
N PHE A 121 17.13 1.12 20.01
CA PHE A 121 16.91 -0.11 19.26
C PHE A 121 15.48 -0.24 18.74
N TRP A 122 14.49 0.23 19.49
CA TRP A 122 13.12 0.37 18.98
C TRP A 122 13.03 1.37 17.82
N GLY A 123 13.78 2.48 17.88
CA GLY A 123 13.91 3.45 16.80
C GLY A 123 14.53 2.86 15.54
N LEU A 124 15.60 2.07 15.67
CA LEU A 124 16.25 1.36 14.56
C LEU A 124 15.33 0.31 13.93
N PHE A 125 14.65 -0.48 14.76
CA PHE A 125 13.63 -1.42 14.29
C PHE A 125 12.53 -0.69 13.52
N THR A 126 12.03 0.43 14.06
CA THR A 126 10.99 1.23 13.42
C THR A 126 11.48 1.83 12.10
N LEU A 127 12.71 2.33 12.03
CA LEU A 127 13.30 2.86 10.80
C LEU A 127 13.39 1.80 9.70
N TYR A 128 13.79 0.57 10.05
CA TYR A 128 13.75 -0.55 9.11
C TYR A 128 12.32 -0.82 8.62
N MET A 129 11.35 -0.86 9.53
CA MET A 129 9.95 -1.07 9.18
C MET A 129 9.39 0.09 8.33
N PHE A 130 9.80 1.33 8.57
CA PHE A 130 9.44 2.50 7.75
C PHE A 130 9.84 2.29 6.30
N VAL A 131 11.04 1.79 6.01
CA VAL A 131 11.47 1.45 4.64
C VAL A 131 10.52 0.43 4.01
N GLY A 132 10.03 -0.55 4.77
CA GLY A 132 9.00 -1.50 4.33
C GLY A 132 7.68 -0.83 3.91
N THR A 133 7.30 0.29 4.54
CA THR A 133 6.07 1.03 4.20
C THR A 133 6.14 1.81 2.88
N LEU A 134 7.33 1.99 2.29
CA LEU A 134 7.51 2.77 1.05
C LEU A 134 6.75 2.18 -0.15
N LYS A 135 6.39 0.90 -0.11
CA LYS A 135 5.58 0.20 -1.13
C LYS A 135 4.16 -0.13 -0.66
N LEU A 136 3.70 0.45 0.46
CA LEU A 136 2.38 0.19 1.04
C LEU A 136 1.45 1.38 0.75
N ASN A 137 1.17 2.19 1.75
CA ASN A 137 0.33 3.37 1.62
C ASN A 137 0.93 4.55 2.40
N ARG A 138 0.56 5.77 2.01
CA ARG A 138 1.09 7.00 2.59
C ARG A 138 0.73 7.16 4.06
N ALA A 139 -0.46 6.72 4.48
CA ALA A 139 -0.87 6.80 5.88
C ALA A 139 0.08 6.00 6.80
N LEU A 140 0.45 4.78 6.42
CA LEU A 140 1.44 3.98 7.15
C LEU A 140 2.85 4.59 7.12
N GLN A 141 3.25 5.23 6.02
CA GLN A 141 4.53 5.94 5.96
C GLN A 141 4.58 7.08 6.98
N VAL A 142 3.49 7.85 7.11
CA VAL A 142 3.39 8.90 8.13
C VAL A 142 3.48 8.30 9.52
N VAL A 143 2.74 7.22 9.82
CA VAL A 143 2.78 6.56 11.13
C VAL A 143 4.18 6.09 11.49
N PHE A 144 4.84 5.33 10.62
CA PHE A 144 6.17 4.78 10.91
C PHE A 144 7.26 5.86 10.88
N GLY A 145 7.15 6.86 10.00
CA GLY A 145 8.11 7.96 9.94
C GLY A 145 8.07 8.83 11.20
N LEU A 146 6.86 9.17 11.68
CA LEU A 146 6.69 9.87 12.95
C LEU A 146 7.17 8.99 14.13
N LEU A 147 6.77 7.72 14.19
CA LEU A 147 7.19 6.80 15.25
C LEU A 147 8.73 6.62 15.32
N THR A 148 9.43 6.62 14.18
CA THR A 148 10.89 6.60 14.16
C THR A 148 11.45 7.84 14.86
N ILE A 149 10.91 9.02 14.54
CA ILE A 149 11.30 10.28 15.19
C ILE A 149 11.01 10.22 16.69
N LEU A 150 9.82 9.75 17.09
CA LEU A 150 9.41 9.60 18.48
C LEU A 150 10.45 8.82 19.30
N PHE A 151 10.83 7.64 18.83
CA PHE A 151 11.77 6.79 19.56
C PHE A 151 13.14 7.46 19.74
N PHE A 152 13.65 8.13 18.71
CA PHE A 152 14.91 8.86 18.84
C PHE A 152 14.78 10.08 19.76
N LEU A 153 13.65 10.80 19.76
CA LEU A 153 13.42 11.89 20.70
C LEU A 153 13.35 11.41 22.15
N LEU A 154 12.70 10.27 22.41
CA LEU A 154 12.66 9.64 23.73
C LEU A 154 14.07 9.18 24.17
N ALA A 155 14.87 8.64 23.26
CA ALA A 155 16.26 8.31 23.55
C ALA A 155 17.10 9.56 23.88
N ILE A 156 16.96 10.66 23.14
CA ILE A 156 17.65 11.93 23.40
C ILE A 156 17.28 12.48 24.78
N ARG A 157 15.99 12.41 25.16
CA ARG A 157 15.52 12.80 26.50
C ARG A 157 16.32 12.07 27.58
N ASP A 158 16.45 10.75 27.45
CA ASP A 158 17.05 9.88 28.46
C ASP A 158 18.60 9.81 28.40
N PHE A 159 19.24 10.30 27.33
CA PHE A 159 20.70 10.52 27.26
C PHE A 159 21.16 11.87 27.84
N GLY A 160 20.27 12.62 28.50
CA GLY A 160 20.60 13.90 29.14
C GLY A 160 20.00 15.13 28.46
N GLY A 161 19.13 14.95 27.46
CA GLY A 161 18.32 16.04 26.90
C GLY A 161 17.31 16.61 27.91
N GLY A 162 16.83 15.79 28.84
CA GLY A 162 15.98 16.23 29.94
C GLY A 162 14.60 16.70 29.51
N ALA A 163 13.95 17.50 30.36
CA ALA A 163 12.51 17.80 30.26
C ALA A 163 12.09 18.50 28.96
N VAL A 164 12.96 19.32 28.35
CA VAL A 164 12.65 20.00 27.09
C VAL A 164 12.42 18.99 25.96
N TRP A 165 13.35 18.05 25.81
CA TRP A 165 13.23 16.98 24.82
C TRP A 165 12.09 16.01 25.14
N GLY A 166 11.79 15.80 26.43
CA GLY A 166 10.61 15.06 26.85
C GLY A 166 9.29 15.68 26.38
N LYS A 167 9.15 17.00 26.49
CA LYS A 167 7.96 17.72 26.01
C LYS A 167 7.84 17.69 24.48
N ILE A 168 8.95 17.85 23.76
CA ILE A 168 8.98 17.75 22.30
C ILE A 168 8.55 16.34 21.86
N ALA A 169 9.10 15.30 22.48
CA ALA A 169 8.69 13.92 22.25
C ALA A 169 7.20 13.70 22.56
N GLY A 170 6.66 14.33 23.61
CA GLY A 170 5.23 14.27 23.91
C GLY A 170 4.34 14.84 22.81
N TRP A 171 4.64 16.02 22.28
CA TRP A 171 3.84 16.57 21.19
C TRP A 171 3.96 15.76 19.90
N GLU A 172 5.17 15.34 19.56
CA GLU A 172 5.41 14.51 18.39
C GLU A 172 4.70 13.15 18.52
N GLY A 173 4.75 12.52 19.69
CA GLY A 173 4.09 11.24 19.92
C GLY A 173 2.57 11.32 19.90
N ILE A 174 1.97 12.45 20.29
CA ILE A 174 0.53 12.70 20.06
C ILE A 174 0.23 12.66 18.55
N LEU A 175 1.04 13.30 17.71
CA LEU A 175 0.88 13.26 16.26
C LEU A 175 1.03 11.84 15.71
N THR A 176 2.05 11.09 16.17
CA THR A 176 2.23 9.68 15.83
C THR A 176 0.97 8.86 16.13
N GLY A 177 0.44 8.98 17.35
CA GLY A 177 -0.74 8.22 17.77
C GLY A 177 -2.01 8.60 17.00
N LEU A 178 -2.22 9.90 16.72
CA LEU A 178 -3.32 10.38 15.90
C LEU A 178 -3.23 9.91 14.45
N ALA A 179 -2.03 9.84 13.86
CA ALA A 179 -1.84 9.29 12.53
C ALA A 179 -2.21 7.79 12.47
N ALA A 180 -1.90 7.04 13.53
CA ALA A 180 -2.28 5.62 13.62
C ALA A 180 -3.80 5.45 13.78
N ILE A 181 -4.45 6.27 14.62
CA ILE A 181 -5.91 6.30 14.77
C ILE A 181 -6.57 6.64 13.42
N TYR A 182 -6.09 7.67 12.71
CA TYR A 182 -6.57 8.01 11.37
C TYR A 182 -6.47 6.81 10.43
N THR A 183 -5.32 6.14 10.41
CA THR A 183 -5.08 4.99 9.53
C THR A 183 -6.05 3.83 9.86
N ALA A 184 -6.32 3.58 11.14
CA ALA A 184 -7.28 2.57 11.57
C ALA A 184 -8.72 2.94 11.18
N MET A 185 -9.12 4.17 11.47
CA MET A 185 -10.45 4.70 11.12
C MET A 185 -10.68 4.66 9.61
N ALA A 186 -9.69 5.06 8.82
CA ALA A 186 -9.77 5.05 7.37
C ALA A 186 -9.98 3.64 6.83
N GLN A 187 -9.30 2.63 7.39
CA GLN A 187 -9.54 1.23 7.01
C GLN A 187 -10.97 0.78 7.35
N ILE A 188 -11.45 1.02 8.57
CA ILE A 188 -12.81 0.62 8.99
C ILE A 188 -13.89 1.33 8.16
N LEU A 189 -13.79 2.65 7.98
CA LEU A 189 -14.79 3.41 7.24
C LEU A 189 -14.78 3.05 5.76
N ASN A 190 -13.60 2.88 5.14
CA ASN A 190 -13.53 2.45 3.75
C ASN A 190 -14.11 1.04 3.54
N GLU A 191 -13.83 0.13 4.47
CA GLU A 191 -14.37 -1.24 4.44
C GLU A 191 -15.88 -1.26 4.69
N THR A 192 -16.40 -0.43 5.60
CA THR A 192 -17.83 -0.37 5.95
C THR A 192 -18.65 0.25 4.82
N TYR A 193 -18.20 1.37 4.28
CA TYR A 193 -18.90 2.09 3.21
C TYR A 193 -18.58 1.58 1.80
N LYS A 194 -17.68 0.59 1.66
CA LYS A 194 -17.25 0.00 0.38
C LYS A 194 -16.79 1.05 -0.65
N ARG A 195 -16.21 2.15 -0.17
CA ARG A 195 -15.68 3.25 -0.99
C ARG A 195 -14.56 3.97 -0.25
N ASN A 196 -13.75 4.75 -0.98
CA ASN A 196 -12.71 5.58 -0.36
C ASN A 196 -13.34 6.82 0.31
N VAL A 197 -13.73 6.70 1.58
CA VAL A 197 -14.22 7.79 2.44
C VAL A 197 -13.06 8.60 3.01
N LEU A 198 -12.04 7.92 3.52
CA LEU A 198 -10.82 8.55 4.04
C LEU A 198 -9.61 8.03 3.26
N PRO A 199 -8.81 8.93 2.64
CA PRO A 199 -7.71 8.51 1.78
C PRO A 199 -6.55 7.90 2.59
N LEU A 200 -6.22 6.64 2.28
CA LEU A 200 -5.00 5.98 2.79
C LEU A 200 -3.77 6.25 1.92
N GLY A 201 -3.98 6.68 0.67
CA GLY A 201 -2.93 6.90 -0.33
C GLY A 201 -2.18 5.61 -0.68
N PRO A 202 -2.85 4.57 -1.22
CA PRO A 202 -2.19 3.35 -1.63
C PRO A 202 -1.15 3.64 -2.72
N ILE A 203 -0.03 2.93 -2.67
CA ILE A 203 0.98 2.96 -3.72
C ILE A 203 0.76 1.72 -4.58
N SER A 204 -0.07 1.88 -5.62
CA SER A 204 -0.27 0.87 -6.66
C SER A 204 0.82 1.05 -7.72
N GLN A 205 1.73 0.09 -7.81
CA GLN A 205 2.71 0.02 -8.89
C GLN A 205 2.61 -1.35 -9.54
N LEU A 206 2.63 -1.38 -10.87
CA LEU A 206 3.06 -2.59 -11.57
C LEU A 206 4.50 -2.92 -11.12
N PRO A 207 4.90 -4.20 -11.11
CA PRO A 207 6.32 -4.54 -10.94
C PRO A 207 7.19 -3.66 -11.84
N LYS A 208 8.34 -3.21 -11.34
CA LYS A 208 9.17 -2.17 -12.00
C LYS A 208 9.48 -2.49 -13.47
N ASN A 209 9.61 -3.78 -13.78
CA ASN A 209 9.93 -4.29 -15.11
C ASN A 209 8.75 -5.02 -15.76
N PHE A 210 7.51 -4.90 -15.24
CA PHE A 210 6.36 -5.68 -15.74
C PHE A 210 6.17 -5.56 -17.25
N VAL A 211 6.22 -4.34 -17.78
CA VAL A 211 6.11 -4.10 -19.23
C VAL A 211 7.36 -4.58 -19.98
N GLN A 212 8.54 -4.51 -19.36
CA GLN A 212 9.77 -5.03 -19.97
C GLN A 212 9.81 -6.56 -20.01
N ASP A 213 9.32 -7.21 -18.96
CA ASP A 213 9.37 -8.66 -18.77
C ASP A 213 8.23 -9.36 -19.53
N TYR A 214 7.06 -8.72 -19.62
CA TYR A 214 5.84 -9.32 -20.17
C TYR A 214 5.21 -8.55 -21.33
N GLY A 215 5.82 -7.45 -21.79
CA GLY A 215 5.23 -6.60 -22.84
C GLY A 215 5.01 -7.33 -24.16
N GLU A 216 5.99 -8.13 -24.59
CA GLU A 216 5.89 -8.95 -25.81
C GLU A 216 4.80 -10.03 -25.68
N GLU A 217 4.70 -10.68 -24.51
CA GLU A 217 3.63 -11.64 -24.21
C GLU A 217 2.25 -10.97 -24.31
N ILE A 218 2.09 -9.81 -23.66
CA ILE A 218 0.83 -9.05 -23.66
C ILE A 218 0.47 -8.59 -25.07
N ALA A 219 1.43 -8.08 -25.84
CA ALA A 219 1.21 -7.61 -27.21
C ALA A 219 0.73 -8.77 -28.12
N ASN A 220 1.36 -9.94 -27.99
CA ASN A 220 0.98 -11.13 -28.75
C ASN A 220 -0.39 -11.68 -28.35
N MET A 221 -0.68 -11.78 -27.05
CA MET A 221 -1.98 -12.19 -26.53
C MET A 221 -3.08 -11.22 -26.97
N TRP A 222 -2.81 -9.92 -26.93
CA TRP A 222 -3.73 -8.89 -27.37
C TRP A 222 -3.98 -8.96 -28.88
N LEU A 223 -2.93 -9.11 -29.70
CA LEU A 223 -3.07 -9.26 -31.14
C LEU A 223 -3.95 -10.47 -31.48
N GLN A 224 -3.66 -11.62 -30.87
CA GLN A 224 -4.48 -12.82 -31.06
C GLN A 224 -5.94 -12.59 -30.66
N ALA A 225 -6.18 -12.00 -29.47
CA ALA A 225 -7.51 -11.69 -28.99
C ALA A 225 -8.27 -10.73 -29.93
N LEU A 226 -7.58 -9.72 -30.47
CA LEU A 226 -8.13 -8.74 -31.39
C LEU A 226 -8.47 -9.36 -32.76
N ARG A 227 -7.68 -10.31 -33.25
CA ARG A 227 -7.92 -11.02 -34.52
C ARG A 227 -9.12 -11.96 -34.47
N VAL A 228 -9.40 -12.55 -33.31
CA VAL A 228 -10.49 -13.54 -33.16
C VAL A 228 -11.76 -12.95 -32.54
N SER A 229 -11.70 -11.72 -32.05
CA SER A 229 -12.83 -11.10 -31.34
C SER A 229 -13.95 -10.70 -32.30
N PRO A 230 -15.22 -11.08 -32.01
CA PRO A 230 -16.37 -10.64 -32.79
C PRO A 230 -16.66 -9.14 -32.64
N GLN A 231 -15.97 -8.46 -31.71
CA GLN A 231 -16.11 -7.02 -31.46
C GLN A 231 -15.11 -6.18 -32.26
N THR A 232 -14.18 -6.81 -33.00
CA THR A 232 -13.16 -6.12 -33.81
C THR A 232 -13.01 -6.73 -35.22
N PRO A 233 -14.10 -7.02 -35.95
CA PRO A 233 -14.03 -7.71 -37.25
C PRO A 233 -13.34 -6.89 -38.35
N SER A 234 -13.36 -5.56 -38.27
CA SER A 234 -12.80 -4.67 -39.30
C SER A 234 -11.28 -4.48 -39.14
N TYR A 235 -10.71 -4.87 -38.00
CA TYR A 235 -9.28 -4.70 -37.72
C TYR A 235 -8.33 -5.52 -38.61
N GLY A 236 -8.85 -6.45 -39.41
CA GLY A 236 -8.06 -7.21 -40.38
C GLY A 236 -7.36 -6.35 -41.45
N VAL A 237 -7.79 -5.09 -41.63
CA VAL A 237 -7.15 -4.14 -42.57
C VAL A 237 -5.85 -3.52 -42.04
N VAL A 238 -5.59 -3.62 -40.73
CA VAL A 238 -4.39 -3.08 -40.09
C VAL A 238 -3.35 -4.19 -40.01
N SER A 239 -2.08 -3.90 -40.36
CA SER A 239 -1.00 -4.89 -40.27
C SER A 239 -0.72 -5.31 -38.83
N ASP A 240 -0.24 -6.55 -38.64
CA ASP A 240 0.18 -7.04 -37.32
C ASP A 240 1.32 -6.19 -36.74
N GLU A 241 2.26 -5.75 -37.58
CA GLU A 241 3.37 -4.87 -37.18
C GLU A 241 2.88 -3.53 -36.60
N GLU A 242 1.90 -2.89 -37.25
CA GLU A 242 1.32 -1.64 -36.77
C GLU A 242 0.54 -1.83 -35.45
N LEU A 243 -0.16 -2.96 -35.30
CA LEU A 243 -0.88 -3.27 -34.08
C LEU A 243 0.07 -3.55 -32.92
N VAL A 244 1.11 -4.36 -33.12
CA VAL A 244 2.13 -4.65 -32.11
C VAL A 244 2.83 -3.36 -31.69
N GLY A 245 3.28 -2.53 -32.64
CA GLY A 245 3.91 -1.25 -32.32
C GLY A 245 2.98 -0.31 -31.53
N ALA A 246 1.68 -0.29 -31.84
CA ALA A 246 0.70 0.50 -31.09
C ALA A 246 0.47 -0.03 -29.67
N SER A 247 0.47 -1.36 -29.46
CA SER A 247 0.29 -1.96 -28.14
C SER A 247 1.53 -1.79 -27.26
N GLU A 248 2.73 -1.96 -27.82
CA GLU A 248 4.00 -1.71 -27.12
C GLU A 248 4.09 -0.25 -26.63
N PHE A 249 3.74 0.71 -27.49
CA PHE A 249 3.72 2.12 -27.10
C PHE A 249 2.67 2.37 -26.00
N ALA A 250 1.48 1.80 -26.12
CA ALA A 250 0.46 1.91 -25.08
C ALA A 250 0.91 1.30 -23.74
N LEU A 251 1.63 0.17 -23.77
CA LEU A 251 2.22 -0.46 -22.59
C LEU A 251 3.30 0.43 -21.96
N GLN A 252 4.12 1.10 -22.76
CA GLN A 252 5.07 2.09 -22.26
C GLN A 252 4.35 3.24 -21.54
N GLN A 253 3.25 3.75 -22.11
CA GLN A 253 2.44 4.80 -21.46
C GLN A 253 1.82 4.32 -20.14
N VAL A 254 1.41 3.05 -20.06
CA VAL A 254 0.97 2.43 -18.79
C VAL A 254 2.12 2.41 -17.78
N GLN A 255 3.31 1.94 -18.16
CA GLN A 255 4.49 1.89 -17.28
C GLN A 255 4.85 3.29 -16.74
N GLU A 256 4.88 4.27 -17.63
CA GLU A 256 5.10 5.68 -17.34
C GLU A 256 4.08 6.20 -16.31
N TYR A 257 2.77 5.98 -16.56
CA TYR A 257 1.69 6.39 -15.64
C TYR A 257 1.90 5.84 -14.22
N PHE A 258 2.21 4.55 -14.10
CA PHE A 258 2.46 3.90 -12.80
C PHE A 258 3.79 4.29 -12.14
N SER A 259 4.75 4.80 -12.91
CA SER A 259 6.03 5.30 -12.39
C SER A 259 5.95 6.72 -11.82
N GLY A 260 4.80 7.41 -11.98
CA GLY A 260 4.64 8.82 -11.62
C GLY A 260 5.27 9.79 -12.62
N LYS A 261 5.55 9.33 -13.84
CA LYS A 261 6.05 10.13 -14.97
C LYS A 261 5.39 9.60 -16.25
N PRO A 262 4.30 10.23 -16.71
CA PRO A 262 4.49 11.34 -17.66
C PRO A 262 3.59 12.53 -17.32
N SER A 263 3.72 13.62 -18.08
CA SER A 263 2.71 14.68 -18.04
C SER A 263 1.43 14.13 -18.68
N GLU A 264 0.25 14.38 -18.12
CA GLU A 264 -1.02 13.90 -18.70
C GLU A 264 -1.22 14.30 -20.17
N ALA A 265 -0.49 15.33 -20.63
CA ALA A 265 -0.45 15.76 -22.01
C ALA A 265 0.11 14.69 -22.98
N ASP A 266 1.05 13.86 -22.54
CA ASP A 266 1.72 12.87 -23.40
C ASP A 266 0.78 11.68 -23.71
N ILE A 267 0.05 11.20 -22.68
CA ILE A 267 -0.94 10.12 -22.81
C ILE A 267 -2.11 10.58 -23.71
N GLY A 268 -2.61 11.80 -23.49
CA GLY A 268 -3.74 12.33 -24.25
C GLY A 268 -3.43 12.51 -25.74
N ALA A 269 -2.24 13.05 -26.06
CA ALA A 269 -1.80 13.24 -27.43
C ALA A 269 -1.65 11.91 -28.19
N PHE A 270 -1.09 10.88 -27.55
CA PHE A 270 -0.96 9.56 -28.16
C PHE A 270 -2.32 8.95 -28.52
N PHE A 271 -3.23 8.84 -27.55
CA PHE A 271 -4.53 8.21 -27.78
C PHE A 271 -5.41 9.03 -28.74
N HIS A 272 -5.32 10.36 -28.73
CA HIS A 272 -5.98 11.21 -29.71
C HIS A 272 -5.48 10.96 -31.13
N LYS A 273 -4.15 10.90 -31.32
CA LYS A 273 -3.56 10.54 -32.61
C LYS A 273 -3.98 9.14 -33.06
N LEU A 274 -3.98 8.16 -32.15
CA LEU A 274 -4.44 6.79 -32.44
C LEU A 274 -5.88 6.80 -32.93
N GLY A 275 -6.78 7.54 -32.27
CA GLY A 275 -8.17 7.69 -32.67
C GLY A 275 -8.31 8.25 -34.10
N ALA A 276 -7.60 9.33 -34.40
CA ALA A 276 -7.61 9.96 -35.71
C ALA A 276 -7.08 9.01 -36.82
N THR A 277 -6.01 8.26 -36.54
CA THR A 277 -5.45 7.26 -37.48
C THR A 277 -6.47 6.16 -37.77
N ARG A 278 -7.13 5.62 -36.74
CA ARG A 278 -8.10 4.53 -36.89
C ARG A 278 -9.36 5.00 -37.63
N ALA A 279 -9.79 6.24 -37.41
CA ALA A 279 -10.84 6.88 -38.21
C ALA A 279 -10.45 7.01 -39.70
N ALA A 280 -9.22 7.44 -39.99
CA ALA A 280 -8.72 7.57 -41.36
C ALA A 280 -8.61 6.21 -42.08
N GLN A 281 -8.39 5.13 -41.33
CA GLN A 281 -8.42 3.75 -41.83
C GLN A 281 -9.84 3.18 -42.02
N GLY A 282 -10.88 3.94 -41.65
CA GLY A 282 -12.29 3.52 -41.80
C GLY A 282 -12.74 2.47 -40.78
N LEU A 283 -12.00 2.28 -39.68
CA LEU A 283 -12.37 1.34 -38.63
C LEU A 283 -13.53 1.89 -37.79
N PRO A 284 -14.55 1.11 -37.44
CA PRO A 284 -15.66 1.63 -36.62
C PRO A 284 -15.22 2.00 -35.19
N LEU A 285 -15.73 3.12 -34.69
CA LEU A 285 -15.45 3.60 -33.32
C LEU A 285 -15.68 2.55 -32.21
N PRO A 286 -16.77 1.75 -32.22
CA PRO A 286 -16.95 0.71 -31.21
C PRO A 286 -15.83 -0.32 -31.21
N GLU A 287 -15.28 -0.66 -32.39
CA GLU A 287 -14.17 -1.61 -32.50
C GLU A 287 -12.88 -1.01 -31.92
N LEU A 288 -12.65 0.30 -32.11
CA LEU A 288 -11.53 0.99 -31.47
C LEU A 288 -11.62 0.93 -29.94
N VAL A 289 -12.80 1.20 -29.39
CA VAL A 289 -13.03 1.09 -27.95
C VAL A 289 -12.81 -0.35 -27.49
N SER A 290 -13.35 -1.34 -28.20
CA SER A 290 -13.14 -2.76 -27.89
C SER A 290 -11.67 -3.15 -27.95
N ALA A 291 -10.90 -2.70 -28.94
CA ALA A 291 -9.46 -2.97 -29.05
C ALA A 291 -8.68 -2.43 -27.83
N ILE A 292 -9.00 -1.21 -27.38
CA ILE A 292 -8.39 -0.60 -26.18
C ILE A 292 -8.76 -1.39 -24.91
N LEU A 293 -10.03 -1.78 -24.76
CA LEU A 293 -10.50 -2.56 -23.61
C LEU A 293 -9.93 -3.98 -23.57
N LEU A 294 -9.69 -4.60 -24.73
CA LEU A 294 -8.99 -5.88 -24.82
C LEU A 294 -7.56 -5.77 -24.31
N LEU A 295 -6.84 -4.67 -24.60
CA LEU A 295 -5.48 -4.47 -24.09
C LEU A 295 -5.46 -4.38 -22.56
N LYS A 296 -6.40 -3.63 -21.98
CA LYS A 296 -6.61 -3.59 -20.51
C LYS A 296 -6.80 -4.99 -19.93
N ARG A 297 -7.62 -5.82 -20.59
CA ARG A 297 -7.89 -7.19 -20.16
C ARG A 297 -6.62 -8.04 -20.16
N GLU A 298 -5.81 -7.98 -21.22
CA GLU A 298 -4.58 -8.79 -21.28
C GLU A 298 -3.54 -8.35 -20.25
N ILE A 299 -3.36 -7.04 -20.02
CA ILE A 299 -2.49 -6.54 -18.93
C ILE A 299 -2.92 -7.11 -17.57
N TRP A 300 -4.23 -7.11 -17.30
CA TRP A 300 -4.77 -7.65 -16.05
C TRP A 300 -4.59 -9.17 -15.93
N MET A 301 -4.85 -9.91 -17.02
CA MET A 301 -4.70 -11.37 -17.06
C MET A 301 -3.25 -11.78 -16.87
N THR A 302 -2.30 -11.16 -17.56
CA THR A 302 -0.87 -11.44 -17.42
C THR A 302 -0.36 -11.11 -16.01
N ALA A 303 -0.79 -9.99 -15.42
CA ALA A 303 -0.47 -9.66 -14.03
C ALA A 303 -0.99 -10.71 -13.05
N ARG A 304 -2.16 -11.30 -13.32
CA ARG A 304 -2.72 -12.38 -12.50
C ARG A 304 -1.99 -13.71 -12.68
N THR A 305 -1.65 -14.08 -13.91
CA THR A 305 -1.00 -15.36 -14.26
C THR A 305 0.40 -15.46 -13.66
N HIS A 306 1.19 -14.38 -13.70
CA HIS A 306 2.57 -14.36 -13.19
C HIS A 306 2.68 -14.10 -11.69
N GLY A 307 1.62 -14.40 -10.92
CA GLY A 307 1.71 -14.39 -9.45
C GLY A 307 2.02 -13.03 -8.84
N VAL A 308 1.72 -11.92 -9.53
CA VAL A 308 1.86 -10.57 -8.93
C VAL A 308 0.98 -10.44 -7.68
N TRP A 309 -0.03 -11.30 -7.52
CA TRP A 309 -0.99 -11.27 -6.41
C TRP A 309 -1.14 -12.61 -5.67
N GLU A 310 -0.35 -12.82 -4.60
CA GLU A 310 -0.39 -14.06 -3.81
C GLU A 310 -0.76 -13.89 -2.32
N SER A 311 -0.67 -12.68 -1.75
CA SER A 311 -1.00 -12.38 -0.35
C SER A 311 -2.25 -11.50 -0.18
N ALA A 312 -2.81 -11.41 1.04
CA ALA A 312 -3.95 -10.51 1.29
C ALA A 312 -3.59 -9.02 1.10
N MET A 313 -2.33 -8.64 1.36
CA MET A 313 -1.80 -7.32 0.98
C MET A 313 -1.83 -7.14 -0.54
N ASP A 314 -1.62 -8.22 -1.30
CA ASP A 314 -1.68 -8.18 -2.75
C ASP A 314 -3.11 -8.10 -3.29
N LEU A 315 -4.12 -8.54 -2.53
CA LEU A 315 -5.53 -8.36 -2.93
C LEU A 315 -5.94 -6.88 -2.93
N GLN A 316 -5.57 -6.13 -1.88
CA GLN A 316 -5.82 -4.69 -1.83
C GLN A 316 -5.01 -3.94 -2.90
N ARG A 317 -3.74 -4.31 -3.10
CA ARG A 317 -2.94 -3.76 -4.19
C ARG A 317 -3.49 -4.11 -5.57
N ALA A 318 -4.06 -5.31 -5.75
CA ALA A 318 -4.71 -5.71 -6.99
C ALA A 318 -5.97 -4.87 -7.25
N VAL A 319 -6.77 -4.60 -6.21
CA VAL A 319 -7.93 -3.69 -6.30
C VAL A 319 -7.49 -2.27 -6.65
N ASP A 320 -6.47 -1.75 -5.97
CA ASP A 320 -5.94 -0.42 -6.21
C ASP A 320 -5.32 -0.32 -7.62
N LEU A 321 -4.58 -1.34 -8.06
CA LEU A 321 -4.06 -1.43 -9.42
C LEU A 321 -5.20 -1.49 -10.44
N ASN A 322 -6.21 -2.35 -10.24
CA ASN A 322 -7.34 -2.44 -11.16
C ASN A 322 -8.05 -1.09 -11.30
N ARG A 323 -8.16 -0.35 -10.19
CA ARG A 323 -8.73 1.00 -10.17
C ARG A 323 -7.88 1.98 -10.95
N GLU A 324 -6.57 2.02 -10.72
CA GLU A 324 -5.66 2.92 -11.45
C GLU A 324 -5.54 2.55 -12.93
N LEU A 325 -5.47 1.27 -13.26
CA LEU A 325 -5.51 0.77 -14.63
C LEU A 325 -6.85 1.14 -15.27
N GLY A 326 -7.94 1.05 -14.51
CA GLY A 326 -9.26 1.56 -14.90
C GLY A 326 -9.20 3.03 -15.30
N ARG A 327 -8.71 3.90 -14.43
CA ARG A 327 -8.58 5.34 -14.71
C ARG A 327 -7.74 5.63 -15.95
N PHE A 328 -6.60 4.94 -16.10
CA PHE A 328 -5.76 5.08 -17.27
C PHE A 328 -6.54 4.76 -18.56
N PHE A 329 -7.25 3.63 -18.59
CA PHE A 329 -7.97 3.19 -19.77
C PHE A 329 -9.25 3.99 -20.04
N ASP A 330 -9.92 4.49 -19.00
CA ASP A 330 -11.07 5.39 -19.15
C ASP A 330 -10.63 6.69 -19.86
N ARG A 331 -9.46 7.23 -19.48
CA ARG A 331 -8.83 8.37 -20.15
C ARG A 331 -8.40 8.03 -21.58
N ALA A 332 -7.78 6.86 -21.78
CA ALA A 332 -7.37 6.39 -23.10
C ALA A 332 -8.56 6.32 -24.07
N VAL A 333 -9.69 5.76 -23.64
CA VAL A 333 -10.94 5.71 -24.43
C VAL A 333 -11.48 7.10 -24.73
N TYR A 334 -11.50 8.00 -23.74
CA TYR A 334 -11.94 9.38 -23.96
C TYR A 334 -11.08 10.07 -25.03
N TYR A 335 -9.76 10.03 -24.91
CA TYR A 335 -8.86 10.69 -25.87
C TYR A 335 -8.92 10.05 -27.25
N ALA A 336 -9.01 8.72 -27.33
CA ALA A 336 -9.15 8.01 -28.60
C ALA A 336 -10.47 8.34 -29.30
N THR A 337 -11.59 8.43 -28.56
CA THR A 337 -12.88 8.82 -29.14
C THR A 337 -12.90 10.29 -29.57
N ALA A 338 -12.25 11.18 -28.82
CA ALA A 338 -12.06 12.59 -29.21
C ALA A 338 -11.25 12.71 -30.51
N GLY A 339 -10.14 11.99 -30.61
CA GLY A 339 -9.32 11.94 -31.83
C GLY A 339 -10.07 11.38 -33.03
N TYR A 340 -10.81 10.30 -32.82
CA TYR A 340 -11.63 9.67 -33.86
C TYR A 340 -12.69 10.60 -34.43
N THR A 341 -13.32 11.42 -33.58
CA THR A 341 -14.39 12.35 -33.97
C THR A 341 -13.87 13.72 -34.43
N GLY A 342 -12.56 13.96 -34.39
CA GLY A 342 -11.96 15.26 -34.65
C GLY A 342 -12.24 16.30 -33.56
N TYR A 343 -12.68 15.87 -32.38
CA TYR A 343 -12.90 16.76 -31.24
C TYR A 343 -11.56 17.30 -30.72
N PRO A 344 -11.41 18.63 -30.57
CA PRO A 344 -10.15 19.23 -30.16
C PRO A 344 -9.88 19.01 -28.66
N LEU A 345 -8.63 18.66 -28.33
CA LEU A 345 -8.17 18.58 -26.94
C LEU A 345 -7.99 19.98 -26.36
N ARG A 346 -8.71 20.32 -25.28
CA ARG A 346 -8.44 21.55 -24.53
C ARG A 346 -7.42 21.26 -23.43
N PRO A 347 -6.52 22.22 -23.09
CA PRO A 347 -5.59 22.08 -21.97
C PRO A 347 -6.25 21.84 -20.60
N ARG A 348 -7.58 22.01 -20.51
CA ARG A 348 -8.40 21.81 -19.30
C ARG A 348 -9.23 20.53 -19.34
N ASP A 349 -9.17 19.70 -20.39
CA ASP A 349 -9.87 18.41 -20.45
C ASP A 349 -9.15 17.34 -19.60
N VAL A 350 -8.66 17.77 -18.43
CA VAL A 350 -7.88 17.02 -17.46
C VAL A 350 -8.84 16.37 -16.46
N PHE A 351 -8.81 15.04 -16.36
CA PHE A 351 -9.64 14.25 -15.44
C PHE A 351 -9.01 14.06 -14.08
#